data_AF-A0A7C2XG81-F1
#
_entry.id   AF-A0A7C2XG81-F1
#
_cell.length_a   1.000
_cell.length_b   1.000
_cell.length_c   1.000
_cell.angle_alpha   90.00
_cell.angle_beta   90.00
_cell.angle_gamma   90.00
#
_symmetry.space_group_name_H-M   'P 1'
#
loop_
_entity.id
_entity.type
_entity.pdbx_description
1 polymer ?
#
loop_
_entity_poly.entity_id
_entity_poly.type
_entity_poly.pdbx_seq_one_letter_code
_entity_poly.pdbx_strand_id
1 'polypeptide(L)'
;MTTQLSFNKDENELLPDYRNKIGKAESTEDVKKIFAQTTGALLARVFNGNLQIEHDDISLAPQEEARPFTLSDRLGERSEFAELWEKSDLPHVIGRLAQTAQNRFRHLEKHPEKTNSKIRM
;
A
#
# COMPACT_ATOMS: atom_id res chain seq x y z
N MET A 1 -4.82 3.86 -29.91
CA MET A 1 -3.52 3.60 -29.26
C MET A 1 -3.62 4.15 -27.85
N THR A 2 -4.17 3.37 -26.92
CA THR A 2 -4.36 3.82 -25.53
C THR A 2 -3.07 3.48 -24.80
N THR A 3 -2.28 4.49 -24.45
CA THR A 3 -1.06 4.36 -23.66
C THR A 3 -1.42 3.88 -22.25
N GLN A 4 -1.52 2.56 -22.06
CA GLN A 4 -1.46 1.97 -20.74
C GLN A 4 -0.10 2.32 -20.15
N LEU A 5 -0.10 3.12 -19.09
CA LEU A 5 1.11 3.37 -18.30
C LEU A 5 1.41 2.11 -17.50
N SER A 6 2.25 1.24 -18.08
CA SER A 6 2.72 0.04 -17.40
C SER A 6 3.79 0.41 -16.36
N PHE A 7 3.35 0.71 -15.14
CA PHE A 7 4.23 0.90 -13.97
C PHE A 7 4.84 -0.40 -13.43
N ASN A 8 4.73 -1.48 -14.21
CA ASN A 8 5.24 -2.80 -13.86
C ASN A 8 6.78 -2.79 -13.64
N LYS A 9 7.51 -1.91 -14.34
CA LYS A 9 8.96 -1.72 -14.10
C LYS A 9 9.24 -1.10 -12.74
N ASP A 10 8.53 -0.03 -12.39
CA ASP A 10 8.65 0.63 -11.10
C ASP A 10 8.16 -0.27 -9.95
N GLU A 11 7.06 -1.01 -10.17
CA GLU A 11 6.59 -2.06 -9.25
C GLU A 11 7.68 -3.10 -9.02
N ASN A 12 8.30 -3.64 -10.07
CA ASN A 12 9.23 -4.75 -9.94
C ASN A 12 10.56 -4.36 -9.26
N GLU A 13 10.97 -3.08 -9.34
CA GLU A 13 12.10 -2.56 -8.55
C GLU A 13 11.71 -2.31 -7.09
N LEU A 14 10.50 -1.81 -6.83
CA LEU A 14 10.04 -1.46 -5.48
C LEU A 14 9.54 -2.67 -4.69
N LEU A 15 9.01 -3.70 -5.37
CA LEU A 15 8.44 -4.92 -4.79
C LEU A 15 9.40 -5.65 -3.84
N PRO A 16 10.65 -5.98 -4.23
CA PRO A 16 11.57 -6.66 -3.34
C PRO A 16 11.88 -5.83 -2.09
N ASP A 17 12.05 -4.52 -2.22
CA ASP A 17 12.30 -3.62 -1.09
C ASP A 17 11.07 -3.51 -0.17
N TYR A 18 9.88 -3.38 -0.77
CA TYR A 18 8.60 -3.38 -0.08
C TYR A 18 8.36 -4.68 0.69
N ARG A 19 8.57 -5.84 0.04
CA ARG A 19 8.46 -7.14 0.71
C ARG A 19 9.43 -7.26 1.87
N ASN A 20 10.65 -6.74 1.73
CA ASN A 20 11.64 -6.74 2.79
C ASN A 20 11.20 -5.84 3.95
N LYS A 21 10.70 -4.62 3.68
CA LYS A 21 10.15 -3.70 4.68
C LYS A 21 8.94 -4.31 5.41
N ILE A 22 7.95 -4.82 4.69
CA ILE A 22 6.79 -5.54 5.25
C ILE A 22 7.27 -6.76 6.06
N GLY A 23 8.27 -7.48 5.57
CA GLY A 23 8.89 -8.61 6.24
C GLY A 23 9.64 -8.24 7.53
N LYS A 24 10.11 -7.00 7.65
CA LYS A 24 10.73 -6.43 8.85
C LYS A 24 9.73 -5.76 9.78
N ALA A 25 8.51 -5.49 9.32
CA ALA A 25 7.47 -4.89 10.14
C ALA A 25 7.20 -5.75 11.39
N GLU A 26 7.37 -5.11 12.55
CA GLU A 26 7.17 -5.72 13.88
C GLU A 26 5.76 -5.47 14.43
N SER A 27 4.98 -4.59 13.80
CA SER A 27 3.64 -4.23 14.25
C SER A 27 2.69 -3.94 13.09
N THR A 28 1.41 -4.10 13.37
CA THR A 28 0.30 -3.83 12.44
C THR A 28 0.32 -2.40 11.91
N GLU A 29 0.70 -1.43 12.76
CA GLU A 29 0.88 -0.02 12.38
C GLU A 29 2.04 0.19 11.40
N ASP A 30 3.13 -0.57 11.54
CA ASP A 30 4.29 -0.47 10.65
C ASP A 30 3.94 -0.95 9.24
N VAL A 31 3.18 -2.03 9.14
CA VAL A 31 2.62 -2.52 7.87
C VAL A 31 1.75 -1.45 7.19
N LYS A 32 0.88 -0.76 7.95
CA LYS A 32 0.05 0.34 7.43
C LYS A 32 0.91 1.49 6.90
N LYS A 33 1.91 1.92 7.66
CA LYS A 33 2.84 3.00 7.26
C LYS A 33 3.64 2.66 6.01
N ILE A 34 4.17 1.44 5.91
CA ILE A 34 4.94 0.99 4.74
C ILE A 34 4.04 0.95 3.50
N PHE A 35 2.81 0.45 3.63
CA PHE A 35 1.84 0.45 2.55
C PHE A 35 1.48 1.86 2.09
N ALA A 36 1.10 2.75 3.02
CA ALA A 36 0.75 4.14 2.73
C ALA A 36 1.93 4.89 2.07
N GLN A 37 3.15 4.72 2.59
CA GLN A 37 4.35 5.37 2.06
C GLN A 37 4.70 4.87 0.65
N THR A 38 4.59 3.56 0.41
CA THR A 38 4.92 2.97 -0.89
C THR A 38 3.88 3.34 -1.94
N THR A 39 2.59 3.21 -1.61
CA THR A 39 1.49 3.58 -2.50
C THR A 39 1.48 5.09 -2.76
N GLY A 40 1.71 5.91 -1.73
CA GLY A 40 1.84 7.36 -1.86
C GLY A 40 3.01 7.77 -2.75
N ALA A 41 4.19 7.14 -2.61
CA ALA A 41 5.35 7.41 -3.47
C ALA A 41 5.09 7.03 -4.94
N LEU A 42 4.43 5.89 -5.16
CA LEU A 42 4.09 5.40 -6.50
C LEU A 42 3.09 6.35 -7.17
N LEU A 43 2.05 6.75 -6.46
CA LEU A 43 1.06 7.71 -6.93
C LEU A 43 1.69 9.09 -7.14
N ALA A 44 2.50 9.60 -6.22
CA ALA A 44 3.21 10.87 -6.42
C ALA A 44 4.05 10.86 -7.70
N ARG A 45 4.69 9.73 -8.04
CA ARG A 45 5.44 9.58 -9.29
C ARG A 45 4.53 9.53 -10.52
N VAL A 46 3.39 8.84 -10.44
CA VAL A 46 2.38 8.76 -11.51
C VAL A 46 1.76 10.13 -11.80
N PHE A 47 1.39 10.85 -10.75
CA PHE A 47 0.86 12.20 -10.84
C PHE A 47 1.95 13.25 -11.05
N ASN A 48 3.21 12.85 -11.21
CA ASN A 48 4.35 13.76 -11.40
C ASN A 48 4.43 14.85 -10.30
N GLY A 49 3.98 14.53 -9.08
CA GLY A 49 3.89 15.43 -7.93
C GLY A 49 2.68 16.37 -7.91
N ASN A 50 1.75 16.29 -8.88
CA ASN A 50 0.53 17.13 -8.88
C ASN A 50 -0.46 16.76 -7.78
N LEU A 51 -0.40 15.52 -7.27
CA LEU A 51 -1.26 15.03 -6.21
C LEU A 51 -0.45 14.86 -4.92
N GLN A 52 -0.76 15.66 -3.91
CA GLN A 52 -0.31 15.41 -2.55
C GLN A 52 -1.17 14.30 -1.97
N ILE A 53 -0.62 13.08 -1.93
CA ILE A 53 -1.23 11.97 -1.21
C ILE A 53 -0.61 11.94 0.17
N GLU A 54 -1.42 12.15 1.20
CA GLU A 54 -0.97 11.96 2.56
C GLU A 54 -1.04 10.49 2.95
N HIS A 55 -0.25 10.15 3.96
CA HIS A 55 -0.23 8.82 4.57
C HIS A 55 -1.58 8.45 5.19
N ASP A 56 -2.42 9.44 5.48
CA ASP A 56 -3.76 9.26 6.03
C ASP A 56 -4.81 9.01 4.94
N ASP A 57 -4.56 9.45 3.70
CA ASP A 57 -5.50 9.26 2.59
C ASP A 57 -5.57 7.81 2.10
N ILE A 58 -4.53 7.01 2.37
CA ILE A 58 -4.47 5.58 2.04
C ILE A 58 -4.10 4.79 3.27
N SER A 59 -5.01 3.93 3.70
CA SER A 59 -4.78 3.02 4.81
C SER A 59 -5.02 1.57 4.41
N LEU A 60 -4.18 0.68 4.94
CA LEU A 60 -4.46 -0.74 4.82
C LEU A 60 -5.61 -1.10 5.77
N ALA A 61 -6.67 -1.70 5.22
CA ALA A 61 -7.82 -2.23 5.95
C ALA A 61 -7.84 -3.76 5.87
N PRO A 62 -6.94 -4.44 6.59
CA PRO A 62 -6.79 -5.89 6.53
C PRO A 62 -7.97 -6.66 7.11
N GLN A 63 -8.87 -5.98 7.83
CA GLN A 63 -10.15 -6.53 8.30
C GLN A 63 -11.14 -6.79 7.15
N GLU A 64 -11.03 -6.08 6.03
CA GLU A 64 -11.88 -6.29 4.86
C GLU A 64 -11.23 -7.29 3.89
N GLU A 65 -11.84 -8.47 3.75
CA GLU A 65 -11.35 -9.52 2.85
C GLU A 65 -11.51 -9.16 1.36
N ALA A 66 -12.55 -8.39 1.03
CA ALA A 66 -12.82 -7.97 -0.34
C ALA A 66 -11.95 -6.80 -0.79
N ARG A 67 -11.61 -5.88 0.12
CA ARG A 67 -10.84 -4.66 -0.14
C ARG A 67 -9.85 -4.44 1.00
N PRO A 68 -8.62 -5.01 0.94
CA PRO A 68 -7.63 -4.89 2.01
C PRO A 68 -7.04 -3.47 2.19
N PHE A 69 -7.69 -2.44 1.63
CA PHE A 69 -7.26 -1.06 1.66
C PHE A 69 -8.48 -0.13 1.62
N THR A 70 -8.36 0.98 2.32
CA THR A 70 -9.32 2.08 2.32
C THR A 70 -8.65 3.30 1.70
N LEU A 71 -9.42 4.00 0.87
CA LEU A 71 -9.06 5.28 0.28
C LEU A 71 -9.95 6.32 0.93
N SER A 72 -9.39 7.47 1.28
CA SER A 72 -10.14 8.62 1.77
C SER A 72 -11.01 9.20 0.65
N ASP A 73 -12.17 9.76 0.99
CA ASP A 73 -13.09 10.42 0.05
C ASP A 73 -12.38 11.50 -0.78
N ARG A 74 -11.36 12.15 -0.22
CA ARG A 74 -10.50 13.11 -0.94
C ARG A 74 -9.86 12.55 -2.20
N LEU A 75 -9.46 11.28 -2.20
CA LEU A 75 -8.92 10.59 -3.38
C LEU A 75 -10.04 10.15 -4.32
N GLY A 76 -11.17 9.69 -3.76
CA GLY A 76 -12.33 9.24 -4.52
C GLY A 76 -13.06 10.35 -5.28
N GLU A 77 -13.12 11.56 -4.72
CA GLU A 77 -13.75 12.74 -5.34
C GLU A 77 -12.94 13.34 -6.50
N ARG A 78 -11.67 12.95 -6.66
CA ARG A 78 -10.79 13.48 -7.70
C ARG A 78 -10.99 12.70 -8.99
N SER A 79 -11.62 13.34 -9.99
CA SER A 79 -11.80 12.75 -11.32
C SER A 79 -10.47 12.38 -11.99
N GLU A 80 -9.40 13.15 -11.75
CA GLU A 80 -8.05 12.83 -12.21
C GLU A 80 -7.55 11.49 -11.65
N PHE A 81 -7.89 11.17 -10.39
CA PHE A 81 -7.57 9.90 -9.78
C PHE A 81 -8.37 8.76 -10.42
N ALA A 82 -9.68 8.93 -10.56
CA ALA A 82 -10.55 7.92 -11.18
C ALA A 82 -10.14 7.62 -12.63
N GLU A 83 -9.83 8.64 -13.44
CA GLU A 83 -9.38 8.47 -14.82
C GLU A 83 -8.04 7.74 -14.91
N LEU A 84 -7.06 8.10 -14.07
CA LEU A 84 -5.78 7.40 -14.02
C LEU A 84 -5.92 5.98 -13.46
N TRP A 85 -6.83 5.77 -12.52
CA TRP A 85 -7.13 4.47 -11.94
C TRP A 85 -7.72 3.50 -12.96
N GLU A 86 -8.61 3.98 -13.85
CA GLU A 86 -9.12 3.18 -14.97
C GLU A 86 -8.12 3.05 -16.12
N LYS A 87 -7.32 4.09 -16.40
CA LYS A 87 -6.36 4.09 -17.53
C LYS A 87 -5.03 3.41 -17.21
N SER A 88 -4.75 3.07 -15.94
CA SER A 88 -3.46 2.51 -15.49
C SER A 88 -3.62 1.16 -14.80
N ASP A 89 -2.52 0.40 -14.71
CA ASP A 89 -2.45 -0.86 -13.95
C ASP A 89 -2.33 -0.66 -12.42
N LEU A 90 -2.52 0.58 -11.93
CA LEU A 90 -2.50 0.94 -10.50
C LEU A 90 -3.36 0.03 -9.61
N PRO A 91 -4.64 -0.24 -9.91
CA PRO A 91 -5.45 -1.17 -9.12
C PRO A 91 -4.85 -2.57 -9.01
N HIS A 92 -4.19 -3.05 -10.06
CA HIS A 92 -3.52 -4.36 -10.04
C HIS A 92 -2.28 -4.34 -9.14
N VAL A 93 -1.46 -3.30 -9.25
CA VAL A 93 -0.25 -3.10 -8.41
C VAL A 93 -0.63 -2.97 -6.95
N ILE A 94 -1.57 -2.07 -6.64
CA ILE A 94 -2.06 -1.81 -5.27
C ILE A 94 -2.71 -3.08 -4.70
N GLY A 95 -3.46 -3.83 -5.51
CA GLY A 95 -4.03 -5.12 -5.09
C GLY A 95 -2.97 -6.14 -4.66
N ARG A 96 -1.83 -6.22 -5.36
CA ARG A 96 -0.70 -7.09 -4.96
C ARG A 96 0.01 -6.61 -3.69
N LEU A 97 0.23 -5.30 -3.58
CA LEU A 97 0.83 -4.69 -2.39
C LEU A 97 -0.05 -4.89 -1.15
N ALA A 98 -1.36 -4.68 -1.31
CA ALA A 98 -2.35 -4.83 -0.26
C ALA A 98 -2.50 -6.29 0.18
N GLN A 99 -2.50 -7.26 -0.74
CA GLN A 99 -2.47 -8.69 -0.40
C GLN A 99 -1.23 -9.06 0.43
N THR A 100 -0.04 -8.58 0.01
CA THR A 100 1.21 -8.86 0.73
C THR A 100 1.18 -8.27 2.15
N ALA A 101 0.70 -7.03 2.28
CA ALA A 101 0.54 -6.37 3.57
C ALA A 101 -0.53 -7.03 4.44
N GLN A 102 -1.69 -7.40 3.88
CA GLN A 102 -2.75 -8.11 4.60
C GLN A 102 -2.25 -9.44 5.16
N ASN A 103 -1.50 -10.22 4.37
CA ASN A 103 -0.98 -11.50 4.80
C ASN A 103 -0.01 -11.35 5.98
N ARG A 104 0.85 -10.32 5.94
CA ARG A 104 1.73 -9.98 7.07
C ARG A 104 0.96 -9.45 8.27
N PHE A 105 -0.03 -8.60 8.05
CA PHE A 105 -0.87 -8.04 9.09
C PHE A 105 -1.62 -9.14 9.85
N ARG A 106 -2.30 -10.05 9.14
CA ARG A 106 -2.97 -11.22 9.74
C ARG A 106 -1.98 -12.08 10.54
N HIS A 107 -0.74 -12.21 10.07
CA HIS A 107 0.28 -12.95 10.80
C HIS A 107 0.67 -12.26 12.12
N LEU A 108 0.85 -10.94 12.12
CA LEU A 108 1.15 -10.15 13.31
C LEU A 108 -0.04 -10.07 14.28
N GLU A 109 -1.26 -9.97 13.76
CA GLU A 109 -2.51 -9.96 14.55
C GLU A 109 -2.76 -11.32 15.22
N LYS A 110 -2.50 -12.44 14.51
CA LYS A 110 -2.66 -13.79 15.07
C LYS A 110 -1.53 -14.21 16.01
N HIS A 111 -0.34 -13.63 15.89
CA HIS A 111 0.80 -13.90 16.77
C HIS A 111 1.33 -12.64 17.46
N PRO A 112 0.56 -12.04 18.39
CA PRO A 112 1.06 -10.93 19.20
C PRO A 112 2.18 -11.36 20.17
N GLU A 113 2.35 -12.66 20.38
CA GLU A 113 3.22 -13.24 21.42
C GLU A 113 4.72 -13.05 21.20
N LYS A 114 5.18 -12.71 19.97
CA LYS A 114 6.60 -12.43 19.73
C LYS A 114 7.02 -10.98 20.02
N THR A 115 6.08 -10.06 20.21
CA THR A 115 6.41 -8.64 20.48
C THR A 115 6.66 -8.36 21.97
N ASN A 116 6.26 -9.24 22.89
CA ASN A 116 6.52 -9.06 24.34
C ASN A 116 7.71 -9.86 24.90
N SER A 117 8.50 -10.57 24.09
CA SER A 117 9.63 -11.37 24.60
C SER A 117 10.99 -10.65 24.62
N LYS A 118 11.03 -9.32 24.42
CA LYS A 118 12.26 -8.51 24.51
C LYS A 118 12.17 -7.25 25.36
N ILE A 119 11.17 -7.16 26.24
CA ILE A 119 11.26 -6.25 27.38
C ILE A 119 12.07 -6.99 28.45
N ARG A 120 13.39 -6.78 28.33
CA ARG A 120 14.46 -7.26 29.19
C ARG A 120 14.22 -6.83 30.65
N MET A 121 14.08 -7.78 31.57
CA MET A 121 14.56 -7.63 32.96
C MET A 121 15.96 -8.21 33.05
#